data_AF-A0A8C9K8B1-F1
#
_entry.id   AF-A0A8C9K8B1-F1
#
_cell.length_a   1.000
_cell.length_b   1.000
_cell.length_c   1.000
_cell.angle_alpha   90.00
_cell.angle_beta   90.00
_cell.angle_gamma   90.00
#
_symmetry.space_group_name_H-M   'P 1'
#
loop_
_entity.id
_entity.type
_entity.pdbx_description
1 polymer ?
#
loop_
_entity_poly.entity_id
_entity_poly.type
_entity_poly.pdbx_seq_one_letter_code
_entity_poly.pdbx_strand_id
1 'polypeptide(L)'
;MTSPLCWGASTNVLHAQDQPSTSSKVKRSPTRAKHRHPQGKGAAHAWLPLLSKAGPLYTGEGTSTVNAQVAELQKKIQVLEGDRKAFYESTQWTIKKNQKTIAQLHEETRTLRLHLADLLQALEYLEHQLREKVKQLDALRHQVGLQQKLLDELCLQYSLRKWEGQPAQGRRSQEESLHLENRLKFMEAEVVKTKRQLEELQVVDQEASKARDMAKYQLQRLEESVFRERKKRECHISECKKRAEERKLQNQRLERKTQREHVLLQSEDLTQERLRAKEETLKQRWSMYQMEVLFGKVKDATGVADTHAVVRRFLAQGDTFTHLEALKSKNKQRLLTLKQEKQRLQQEFEGLKYSGEATLVSEQKLQAELQERLEAEEQRRTEAQDKLEHTIQSVQMTREGLEHLAGKMKRIAVVGLTQAGVPAPPQGSLQGTHPMPCPGCQRPFYSILEGRLPRYNTRIALPLASRKDKFFDDEESEDEESNVATRAALKFRSQKLIESRSKKRSRSRKS
;
A
#
# COMPACT_ATOMS: atom_id res chain seq x y z
N MET A 1 -46.48 16.18 2.48
CA MET A 1 -46.76 16.13 3.93
C MET A 1 -45.70 15.27 4.59
N THR A 2 -45.26 15.70 5.78
CA THR A 2 -44.53 14.96 6.82
C THR A 2 -43.20 14.26 6.45
N SER A 3 -42.11 15.00 6.67
CA SER A 3 -40.85 14.50 7.23
C SER A 3 -41.07 14.05 8.70
N PRO A 4 -40.20 13.26 9.37
CA PRO A 4 -38.90 13.81 9.78
C PRO A 4 -37.68 12.85 9.83
N LEU A 5 -36.54 13.44 9.50
CA LEU A 5 -35.21 13.08 9.97
C LEU A 5 -35.00 13.61 11.40
N CYS A 6 -34.40 12.81 12.28
CA CYS A 6 -33.94 13.24 13.60
C CYS A 6 -32.56 12.62 13.88
N TRP A 7 -31.50 13.43 13.80
CA TRP A 7 -30.32 13.29 14.66
C TRP A 7 -29.89 14.69 15.09
N GLY A 8 -30.07 14.95 16.38
CA GLY A 8 -29.74 16.22 17.03
C GLY A 8 -28.25 16.36 17.29
N ALA A 9 -27.78 17.58 17.13
CA ALA A 9 -26.52 18.05 17.70
C ALA A 9 -26.69 18.29 19.21
N SER A 10 -25.66 17.98 19.99
CA SER A 10 -25.46 18.65 21.28
C SER A 10 -23.97 18.83 21.56
N THR A 11 -23.51 20.03 21.28
CA THR A 11 -22.36 20.67 21.91
C THR A 11 -22.76 21.09 23.31
N ASN A 12 -21.94 20.80 24.34
CA ASN A 12 -21.61 21.80 25.34
C ASN A 12 -20.30 21.46 26.07
N VAL A 13 -19.41 22.45 26.02
CA VAL A 13 -18.22 22.62 26.85
C VAL A 13 -18.68 23.22 28.17
N LEU A 14 -18.16 22.73 29.31
CA LEU A 14 -17.84 23.59 30.46
C LEU A 14 -16.72 22.95 31.31
N HIS A 15 -15.82 23.83 31.72
CA HIS A 15 -14.64 23.66 32.56
C HIS A 15 -15.04 23.46 34.03
N ALA A 16 -14.34 22.60 34.79
CA ALA A 16 -14.03 22.82 36.22
C ALA A 16 -12.95 21.84 36.70
N GLN A 17 -12.22 22.28 37.71
CA GLN A 17 -10.87 21.86 38.13
C GLN A 17 -10.93 21.18 39.52
N ASP A 18 -9.90 20.35 39.78
CA ASP A 18 -9.31 19.95 41.07
C ASP A 18 -9.84 18.78 41.95
N GLN A 19 -8.94 17.79 42.03
CA GLN A 19 -8.39 17.06 43.19
C GLN A 19 -9.16 15.89 43.87
N PRO A 20 -8.42 14.84 44.34
CA PRO A 20 -8.95 13.56 44.81
C PRO A 20 -8.95 13.41 46.34
N SER A 21 -9.78 12.51 46.85
CA SER A 21 -9.72 11.95 48.21
C SER A 21 -10.34 10.54 48.18
N THR A 22 -9.56 9.48 48.36
CA THR A 22 -9.27 8.71 49.60
C THR A 22 -10.00 7.35 49.65
N SER A 23 -9.18 6.29 49.78
CA SER A 23 -9.35 5.09 50.61
C SER A 23 -10.59 4.19 50.47
N SER A 24 -10.36 2.90 50.14
CA SER A 24 -10.65 1.79 51.07
C SER A 24 -10.03 0.43 50.66
N LYS A 25 -9.01 0.03 51.42
CA LYS A 25 -8.72 -1.29 52.04
C LYS A 25 -9.58 -2.51 51.66
N VAL A 26 -8.91 -3.65 51.38
CA VAL A 26 -9.11 -5.05 51.85
C VAL A 26 -7.98 -5.89 51.19
N LYS A 27 -7.40 -7.00 51.66
CA LYS A 27 -6.94 -7.59 52.94
C LYS A 27 -6.34 -8.96 52.53
N ARG A 28 -5.06 -9.24 52.88
CA ARG A 28 -4.33 -10.54 53.11
C ARG A 28 -4.86 -11.86 52.45
N SER A 29 -4.09 -12.84 51.97
CA SER A 29 -2.88 -13.53 52.49
C SER A 29 -2.36 -14.58 51.46
N PRO A 30 -1.22 -15.27 51.68
CA PRO A 30 -0.39 -15.90 50.64
C PRO A 30 -0.50 -17.44 50.53
N THR A 31 -0.12 -17.99 49.37
CA THR A 31 0.08 -19.44 49.16
C THR A 31 1.54 -19.80 48.83
N ARG A 32 2.01 -20.73 49.65
CA ARG A 32 3.23 -21.54 49.73
C ARG A 32 3.49 -22.45 48.52
N ALA A 33 4.75 -22.54 48.06
CA ALA A 33 5.35 -23.73 47.45
C ALA A 33 6.90 -23.55 47.41
N LYS A 34 7.65 -24.15 48.33
CA LYS A 34 8.30 -25.47 48.30
C LYS A 34 9.52 -25.60 47.35
N HIS A 35 10.67 -25.69 48.01
CA HIS A 35 11.99 -26.23 47.63
C HIS A 35 12.05 -27.23 46.46
N ARG A 36 13.17 -27.16 45.72
CA ARG A 36 14.10 -28.29 45.51
C ARG A 36 15.53 -27.79 45.22
N HIS A 37 16.50 -28.31 45.98
CA HIS A 37 17.92 -28.37 45.61
C HIS A 37 18.16 -29.51 44.61
N PRO A 38 19.33 -29.54 43.96
CA PRO A 38 20.31 -30.52 44.41
C PRO A 38 21.73 -29.97 44.58
N GLN A 39 22.51 -30.81 45.23
CA GLN A 39 23.76 -30.62 45.93
C GLN A 39 24.93 -31.12 45.06
N GLY A 40 26.05 -30.41 45.05
CA GLY A 40 27.34 -30.85 44.49
C GLY A 40 28.49 -30.30 45.34
N LYS A 41 29.25 -31.19 45.96
CA LYS A 41 30.25 -30.94 47.01
C LYS A 41 31.59 -30.46 46.45
N GLY A 42 32.31 -29.64 47.23
CA GLY A 42 33.75 -29.40 47.07
C GLY A 42 34.26 -28.46 48.18
N ALA A 43 35.06 -29.00 49.10
CA ALA A 43 35.73 -28.33 50.22
C ALA A 43 36.62 -27.14 49.76
N ALA A 44 37.06 -26.16 50.55
CA ALA A 44 37.52 -26.21 51.93
C ALA A 44 37.76 -24.79 52.48
N HIS A 45 38.01 -24.75 53.80
CA HIS A 45 38.64 -23.69 54.60
C HIS A 45 37.77 -22.54 55.15
N ALA A 46 37.41 -22.79 56.42
CA ALA A 46 37.06 -21.86 57.48
C ALA A 46 37.87 -20.56 57.47
N TRP A 47 37.24 -19.45 57.87
CA TRP A 47 37.54 -18.70 59.11
C TRP A 47 36.27 -17.91 59.50
N LEU A 48 35.75 -18.14 60.70
CA LEU A 48 34.86 -17.20 61.40
C LEU A 48 35.73 -16.11 62.03
N PRO A 49 35.22 -14.87 62.13
CA PRO A 49 35.36 -14.16 63.40
C PRO A 49 34.01 -13.69 63.96
N LEU A 50 33.64 -14.33 65.08
CA LEU A 50 33.22 -13.74 66.36
C LEU A 50 32.48 -12.39 66.37
N LEU A 51 31.31 -12.42 67.00
CA LEU A 51 30.64 -11.29 67.64
C LEU A 51 31.62 -10.52 68.54
N SER A 52 31.52 -9.18 68.52
CA SER A 52 31.66 -8.39 69.75
C SER A 52 30.74 -7.16 69.74
N LYS A 53 30.11 -6.94 70.89
CA LYS A 53 29.07 -5.97 71.24
C LYS A 53 29.63 -4.57 71.49
N ALA A 54 28.75 -3.56 71.27
CA ALA A 54 28.65 -2.20 71.83
C ALA A 54 28.52 -1.20 70.66
N GLY A 55 27.45 -0.40 70.50
CA GLY A 55 26.89 0.61 71.41
C GLY A 55 26.71 1.91 70.57
N PRO A 56 25.75 2.79 70.86
CA PRO A 56 25.01 3.53 69.82
C PRO A 56 25.45 4.99 69.57
N LEU A 57 25.08 5.51 68.38
CA LEU A 57 25.01 6.94 67.94
C LEU A 57 26.40 7.62 67.72
N TYR A 58 26.68 8.32 66.62
CA TYR A 58 25.92 9.38 65.95
C TYR A 58 25.94 9.24 64.42
N THR A 59 24.76 9.12 63.83
CA THR A 59 24.55 9.33 62.39
C THR A 59 24.61 10.83 62.09
N GLY A 60 25.54 11.24 61.23
CA GLY A 60 25.64 12.63 60.79
C GLY A 60 24.34 13.11 60.13
N GLU A 61 23.66 14.08 60.75
CA GLU A 61 22.42 14.70 60.24
C GLU A 61 22.60 15.36 58.86
N GLY A 62 23.83 15.74 58.49
CA GLY A 62 24.15 16.29 57.17
C GLY A 62 24.23 15.26 56.04
N THR A 63 24.62 14.01 56.32
CA THR A 63 24.69 12.98 55.26
C THR A 63 23.32 12.34 55.03
N SER A 64 22.48 12.23 56.06
CA SER A 64 21.10 11.74 55.88
C SER A 64 20.23 12.73 55.10
N THR A 65 20.43 14.05 55.29
CA THR A 65 19.69 15.10 54.57
C THR A 65 20.10 15.20 53.10
N VAL A 66 21.39 15.17 52.78
CA VAL A 66 21.88 15.12 51.39
C VAL A 66 21.45 13.82 50.71
N ASN A 67 21.55 12.68 51.39
CA ASN A 67 21.08 11.40 50.84
C ASN A 67 19.56 11.39 50.62
N ALA A 68 18.78 12.07 51.47
CA ALA A 68 17.34 12.24 51.27
C ALA A 68 17.03 13.11 50.03
N GLN A 69 17.75 14.22 49.82
CA GLN A 69 17.61 15.07 48.63
C GLN A 69 18.02 14.34 47.34
N VAL A 70 19.11 13.55 47.39
CA VAL A 70 19.53 12.70 46.26
C VAL A 70 18.48 11.64 45.96
N ALA A 71 17.93 10.98 46.98
CA ALA A 71 16.85 10.01 46.80
C ALA A 71 15.57 10.66 46.24
N GLU A 72 15.28 11.89 46.63
CA GLU A 72 14.15 12.67 46.10
C GLU A 72 14.35 13.05 44.63
N LEU A 73 15.54 13.53 44.25
CA LEU A 73 15.90 13.79 42.86
C LEU A 73 15.87 12.52 42.00
N GLN A 74 16.37 11.39 42.52
CA GLN A 74 16.30 10.10 41.84
C GLN A 74 14.86 9.65 41.61
N LYS A 75 13.97 9.81 42.60
CA LYS A 75 12.52 9.56 42.42
C LYS A 75 11.92 10.49 41.37
N LYS A 76 12.29 11.77 41.37
CA LYS A 76 11.79 12.76 40.40
C LYS A 76 12.24 12.43 38.97
N ILE A 77 13.50 12.03 38.80
CA ILE A 77 14.03 11.53 37.52
C ILE A 77 13.27 10.28 37.09
N GLN A 78 13.06 9.31 37.99
CA GLN A 78 12.37 8.06 37.68
C GLN A 78 10.91 8.29 37.26
N VAL A 79 10.21 9.23 37.91
CA VAL A 79 8.85 9.64 37.51
C VAL A 79 8.86 10.31 36.13
N LEU A 80 9.78 11.26 35.89
CA LEU A 80 9.90 11.92 34.58
C LEU A 80 10.28 10.94 33.46
N GLU A 81 11.10 9.92 33.75
CA GLU A 81 11.42 8.86 32.82
C GLU A 81 10.22 7.94 32.54
N GLY A 82 9.42 7.64 33.57
CA GLY A 82 8.15 6.94 33.46
C GLY A 82 7.15 7.70 32.59
N ASP A 83 6.96 9.00 32.85
CA ASP A 83 6.09 9.88 32.08
C ASP A 83 6.59 9.99 30.63
N ARG A 84 7.90 10.19 30.42
CA ARG A 84 8.50 10.23 29.08
C ARG A 84 8.24 8.93 28.31
N LYS A 85 8.36 7.79 28.99
CA LYS A 85 8.11 6.47 28.40
C LYS A 85 6.63 6.30 28.05
N ALA A 86 5.72 6.64 28.96
CA ALA A 86 4.28 6.58 28.71
C ALA A 86 3.83 7.52 27.57
N PHE A 87 4.36 8.73 27.51
CA PHE A 87 4.13 9.67 26.40
C PHE A 87 4.64 9.10 25.07
N TYR A 88 5.83 8.51 25.05
CA TYR A 88 6.38 7.89 23.85
C TYR A 88 5.52 6.70 23.40
N GLU A 89 5.15 5.81 24.30
CA GLU A 89 4.29 4.65 24.00
C GLU A 89 2.91 5.08 23.48
N SER A 90 2.28 6.07 24.12
CA SER A 90 1.00 6.66 23.68
C SER A 90 1.12 7.30 22.30
N THR A 91 2.22 8.01 22.04
CA THR A 91 2.48 8.65 20.74
C THR A 91 2.70 7.60 19.65
N GLN A 92 3.52 6.58 19.92
CA GLN A 92 3.76 5.48 18.99
C GLN A 92 2.49 4.70 18.67
N TRP A 93 1.66 4.42 19.68
CA TRP A 93 0.36 3.79 19.47
C TRP A 93 -0.55 4.64 18.59
N THR A 94 -0.60 5.95 18.83
CA THR A 94 -1.39 6.90 18.02
C THR A 94 -0.88 6.97 16.58
N ILE A 95 0.44 6.99 16.38
CA ILE A 95 1.07 6.95 15.05
C ILE A 95 0.68 5.66 14.33
N LYS A 96 0.80 4.50 14.99
CA LYS A 96 0.44 3.20 14.41
C LYS A 96 -1.03 3.12 14.06
N LYS A 97 -1.92 3.67 14.90
CA LYS A 97 -3.35 3.77 14.60
C LYS A 97 -3.61 4.66 13.39
N ASN A 98 -3.02 5.84 13.36
CA ASN A 98 -3.16 6.78 12.24
C ASN A 98 -2.61 6.19 10.93
N GLN A 99 -1.49 5.47 10.98
CA GLN A 99 -0.94 4.75 9.82
C GLN A 99 -1.94 3.74 9.25
N LYS A 100 -2.57 2.94 10.11
CA LYS A 100 -3.64 2.01 9.69
C LYS A 100 -4.82 2.74 9.07
N THR A 101 -5.28 3.82 9.69
CA THR A 101 -6.39 4.62 9.15
C THR A 101 -6.03 5.26 7.81
N ILE A 102 -4.80 5.74 7.63
CA ILE A 102 -4.33 6.29 6.34
C ILE A 102 -4.29 5.18 5.27
N ALA A 103 -3.77 4.00 5.62
CA ALA A 103 -3.77 2.86 4.70
C ALA A 103 -5.18 2.47 4.27
N GLN A 104 -6.12 2.37 5.22
CA GLN A 104 -7.54 2.12 4.94
C GLN A 104 -8.14 3.18 4.02
N LEU A 105 -7.92 4.47 4.31
CA LEU A 105 -8.41 5.56 3.48
C LEU A 105 -7.80 5.56 2.07
N HIS A 106 -6.54 5.18 1.93
CA HIS A 106 -5.91 5.04 0.62
C HIS A 106 -6.55 3.90 -0.18
N GLU A 107 -6.84 2.77 0.46
CA GLU A 107 -7.50 1.63 -0.19
C GLU A 107 -8.94 1.93 -0.58
N GLU A 108 -9.70 2.58 0.30
CA GLU A 108 -11.02 3.13 -0.02
C GLU A 108 -10.94 4.13 -1.19
N THR A 109 -9.89 4.94 -1.24
CA THR A 109 -9.69 5.88 -2.35
C THR A 109 -9.35 5.15 -3.66
N ARG A 110 -8.58 4.06 -3.63
CA ARG A 110 -8.30 3.24 -4.82
C ARG A 110 -9.57 2.57 -5.34
N THR A 111 -10.28 1.85 -4.48
CA THR A 111 -11.52 1.17 -4.83
C THR A 111 -12.56 2.13 -5.40
N LEU A 112 -12.73 3.32 -4.80
CA LEU A 112 -13.62 4.36 -5.33
C LEU A 112 -13.17 4.91 -6.70
N ARG A 113 -11.86 5.01 -6.94
CA ARG A 113 -11.33 5.44 -8.25
C ARG A 113 -11.58 4.39 -9.34
N LEU A 114 -11.38 3.11 -9.02
CA LEU A 114 -11.68 2.01 -9.94
C LEU A 114 -13.18 2.00 -10.27
N HIS A 115 -14.02 2.08 -9.24
CA HIS A 115 -15.47 2.11 -9.44
C HIS A 115 -15.93 3.33 -10.27
N LEU A 116 -15.29 4.48 -10.07
CA LEU A 116 -15.54 5.66 -10.90
C LEU A 116 -15.13 5.42 -12.37
N ALA A 117 -14.00 4.77 -12.62
CA ALA A 117 -13.57 4.43 -13.98
C ALA A 117 -14.56 3.49 -14.68
N ASP A 118 -15.01 2.44 -13.99
CA ASP A 118 -16.03 1.51 -14.51
C ASP A 118 -17.33 2.23 -14.87
N LEU A 119 -17.79 3.12 -13.98
CA LEU A 119 -18.99 3.92 -14.21
C LEU A 119 -18.81 4.88 -15.40
N LEU A 120 -17.63 5.49 -15.56
CA LEU A 120 -17.35 6.35 -16.71
C LEU A 120 -17.38 5.56 -18.03
N GLN A 121 -16.80 4.36 -18.05
CA GLN A 121 -16.83 3.48 -19.22
C GLN A 121 -18.26 3.04 -19.55
N ALA A 122 -19.07 2.71 -18.54
CA ALA A 122 -20.48 2.40 -18.72
C ALA A 122 -21.27 3.60 -19.26
N LEU A 123 -20.99 4.82 -18.79
CA LEU A 123 -21.59 6.04 -19.30
C LEU A 123 -21.22 6.30 -20.76
N GLU A 124 -19.96 6.13 -21.15
CA GLU A 124 -19.52 6.28 -22.55
C GLU A 124 -20.23 5.28 -23.48
N TYR A 125 -20.39 4.03 -23.04
CA TYR A 125 -21.16 3.02 -23.77
C TYR A 125 -22.62 3.44 -23.96
N LEU A 126 -23.27 3.91 -22.89
CA LEU A 126 -24.66 4.37 -22.95
C LEU A 126 -24.81 5.62 -23.83
N GLU A 127 -23.86 6.55 -23.79
CA GLU A 127 -23.85 7.71 -24.69
C GLU A 127 -23.74 7.29 -26.15
N HIS A 128 -22.90 6.31 -26.46
CA HIS A 128 -22.79 5.76 -27.81
C HIS A 128 -24.12 5.13 -28.25
N GLN A 129 -24.74 4.31 -27.40
CA GLN A 129 -26.06 3.72 -27.68
C GLN A 129 -27.13 4.80 -27.93
N LEU A 130 -27.14 5.85 -27.11
CA LEU A 130 -28.05 6.98 -27.29
C LEU A 130 -27.81 7.69 -28.63
N ARG A 131 -26.56 7.95 -29.00
CA ARG A 131 -26.21 8.58 -30.31
C ARG A 131 -26.73 7.75 -31.48
N GLU A 132 -26.61 6.43 -31.43
CA GLU A 132 -27.16 5.54 -32.47
C GLU A 132 -28.69 5.59 -32.52
N LYS A 133 -29.37 5.67 -31.37
CA LYS A 133 -30.83 5.83 -31.32
C LYS A 133 -31.29 7.17 -31.87
N VAL A 134 -30.56 8.25 -31.62
CA VAL A 134 -30.85 9.57 -32.21
C VAL A 134 -30.72 9.53 -33.74
N LYS A 135 -29.67 8.89 -34.28
CA LYS A 135 -29.53 8.69 -35.74
C LYS A 135 -30.71 7.92 -36.33
N GLN A 136 -31.18 6.87 -35.64
CA GLN A 136 -32.38 6.10 -36.07
C GLN A 136 -33.64 6.98 -36.07
N LEU A 137 -33.81 7.82 -35.05
CA LEU A 137 -34.92 8.76 -34.95
C LEU A 137 -34.90 9.77 -36.11
N ASP A 138 -33.74 10.35 -36.41
CA ASP A 138 -33.58 11.31 -37.50
C ASP A 138 -33.85 10.68 -38.89
N ALA A 139 -33.40 9.44 -39.10
CA ALA A 139 -33.69 8.69 -40.32
C ALA A 139 -35.20 8.46 -40.49
N LEU A 140 -35.90 8.07 -39.42
CA LEU A 140 -37.36 7.91 -39.44
C LEU A 140 -38.09 9.23 -39.66
N ARG A 141 -37.65 10.34 -39.05
CA ARG A 141 -38.19 11.69 -39.33
C ARG A 141 -38.09 12.03 -40.81
N HIS A 142 -36.93 11.78 -41.40
CA HIS A 142 -36.71 12.03 -42.82
C HIS A 142 -37.61 11.14 -43.70
N GLN A 143 -37.72 9.85 -43.38
CA GLN A 143 -38.59 8.91 -44.11
C GLN A 143 -40.06 9.30 -44.05
N VAL A 144 -40.58 9.66 -42.87
CA VAL A 144 -41.95 10.18 -42.71
C VAL A 144 -42.15 11.42 -43.59
N GLY A 145 -41.17 12.32 -43.64
CA GLY A 145 -41.22 13.50 -44.49
C GLY A 145 -41.29 13.18 -45.98
N LEU A 146 -40.60 12.13 -46.45
CA LEU A 146 -40.69 11.66 -47.83
C LEU A 146 -42.05 11.00 -48.14
N GLN A 147 -42.51 10.10 -47.26
CA GLN A 147 -43.79 9.42 -47.42
C GLN A 147 -44.96 10.42 -47.41
N GLN A 148 -44.89 11.47 -46.57
CA GLN A 148 -45.89 12.53 -46.54
C GLN A 148 -45.97 13.30 -47.86
N LYS A 149 -44.83 13.67 -48.45
CA LYS A 149 -44.79 14.34 -49.76
C LYS A 149 -45.40 13.47 -50.86
N LEU A 150 -45.09 12.17 -50.87
CA LEU A 150 -45.66 11.23 -51.82
C LEU A 150 -47.17 11.06 -51.63
N LEU A 151 -47.63 11.02 -50.39
CA LEU A 151 -49.05 10.99 -50.07
C LEU A 151 -49.77 12.24 -50.58
N ASP A 152 -49.21 13.42 -50.33
CA ASP A 152 -49.77 14.71 -50.78
C ASP A 152 -49.84 14.75 -52.32
N GLU A 153 -48.82 14.24 -53.03
CA GLU A 153 -48.82 14.12 -54.50
C GLU A 153 -49.90 13.15 -55.01
N LEU A 154 -50.07 11.99 -54.38
CA LEU A 154 -51.14 11.05 -54.71
C LEU A 154 -52.54 11.62 -54.45
N CYS A 155 -52.71 12.37 -53.36
CA CYS A 155 -53.94 13.10 -53.06
C CYS A 155 -54.26 14.11 -54.16
N LEU A 156 -53.26 14.87 -54.63
CA LEU A 156 -53.40 15.80 -55.75
C LEU A 156 -53.77 15.08 -57.05
N GLN A 157 -53.11 13.98 -57.40
CA GLN A 157 -53.44 13.19 -58.60
C GLN A 157 -54.87 12.61 -58.54
N TYR A 158 -55.27 12.05 -57.40
CA TYR A 158 -56.61 11.51 -57.21
C TYR A 158 -57.68 12.60 -57.35
N SER A 159 -57.46 13.76 -56.75
CA SER A 159 -58.39 14.89 -56.86
C SER A 159 -58.43 15.43 -58.29
N LEU A 160 -57.30 15.66 -58.95
CA LEU A 160 -57.24 16.10 -60.35
C LEU A 160 -58.04 15.17 -61.28
N ARG A 161 -57.83 13.85 -61.14
CA ARG A 161 -58.52 12.84 -61.94
C ARG A 161 -60.03 12.81 -61.70
N LYS A 162 -60.45 13.01 -60.44
CA LYS A 162 -61.87 13.11 -60.09
C LYS A 162 -62.52 14.32 -60.77
N TRP A 163 -61.77 15.39 -60.99
CA TRP A 163 -62.24 16.57 -61.74
C TRP A 163 -62.21 16.37 -63.26
N GLU A 164 -61.27 15.60 -63.80
CA GLU A 164 -61.12 15.33 -65.25
C GLU A 164 -62.13 14.29 -65.80
N GLY A 165 -62.73 13.46 -64.95
CA GLY A 165 -63.67 12.41 -65.36
C GLY A 165 -65.03 12.91 -65.88
N GLN A 166 -65.11 13.24 -67.18
CA GLN A 166 -66.37 13.31 -67.94
C GLN A 166 -66.73 11.92 -68.53
N PRO A 167 -68.03 11.57 -68.70
CA PRO A 167 -68.52 10.18 -68.77
C PRO A 167 -68.19 9.35 -70.05
N ALA A 168 -67.15 9.66 -70.82
CA ALA A 168 -66.90 9.03 -72.12
C ALA A 168 -66.06 7.72 -72.09
N GLN A 169 -65.42 7.33 -70.99
CA GLN A 169 -64.59 6.10 -70.87
C GLN A 169 -64.81 5.39 -69.52
N GLY A 170 -65.86 4.58 -69.41
CA GLY A 170 -66.40 4.10 -68.13
C GLY A 170 -65.59 3.03 -67.37
N ARG A 171 -64.95 2.05 -68.04
CA ARG A 171 -64.29 0.93 -67.32
C ARG A 171 -62.83 1.18 -66.95
N ARG A 172 -62.00 1.55 -67.92
CA ARG A 172 -60.56 1.75 -67.70
C ARG A 172 -60.30 2.91 -66.72
N SER A 173 -61.09 3.97 -66.79
CA SER A 173 -60.97 5.10 -65.85
C SER A 173 -61.40 4.74 -64.42
N GLN A 174 -62.37 3.82 -64.28
CA GLN A 174 -62.83 3.32 -62.99
C GLN A 174 -61.81 2.38 -62.34
N GLU A 175 -61.19 1.48 -63.11
CA GLU A 175 -60.13 0.58 -62.65
C GLU A 175 -58.91 1.36 -62.12
N GLU A 176 -58.46 2.37 -62.86
CA GLU A 176 -57.32 3.16 -62.43
C GLU A 176 -57.66 4.12 -61.26
N SER A 177 -58.94 4.53 -61.10
CA SER A 177 -59.40 5.28 -59.92
C SER A 177 -59.39 4.40 -58.65
N LEU A 178 -59.85 3.15 -58.75
CA LEU A 178 -59.74 2.15 -57.69
C LEU A 178 -58.27 1.85 -57.34
N HIS A 179 -57.40 1.82 -58.33
CA HIS A 179 -55.97 1.64 -58.13
C HIS A 179 -55.34 2.81 -57.34
N LEU A 180 -55.64 4.06 -57.70
CA LEU A 180 -55.18 5.24 -56.95
C LEU A 180 -55.71 5.25 -55.52
N GLU A 181 -56.98 4.87 -55.32
CA GLU A 181 -57.60 4.80 -53.99
C GLU A 181 -56.94 3.73 -53.11
N ASN A 182 -56.64 2.54 -53.66
CA ASN A 182 -55.92 1.49 -52.93
C ASN A 182 -54.48 1.92 -52.59
N ARG A 183 -53.80 2.61 -53.52
CA ARG A 183 -52.44 3.12 -53.31
C ARG A 183 -52.41 4.24 -52.25
N LEU A 184 -53.43 5.09 -52.22
CA LEU A 184 -53.65 6.10 -51.18
C LEU A 184 -53.83 5.44 -49.81
N LYS A 185 -54.80 4.53 -49.66
CA LYS A 185 -55.05 3.84 -48.39
C LYS A 185 -53.81 3.11 -47.85
N PHE A 186 -53.03 2.49 -48.75
CA PHE A 186 -51.77 1.85 -48.38
C PHE A 186 -50.73 2.87 -47.87
N MET A 187 -50.50 3.95 -48.63
CA MET A 187 -49.54 4.98 -48.25
C MET A 187 -49.96 5.71 -46.97
N GLU A 188 -51.25 5.99 -46.78
CA GLU A 188 -51.81 6.55 -45.54
C GLU A 188 -51.53 5.64 -44.34
N ALA A 189 -51.77 4.34 -44.50
CA ALA A 189 -51.48 3.36 -43.44
C ALA A 189 -49.97 3.29 -43.12
N GLU A 190 -49.11 3.38 -44.14
CA GLU A 190 -47.66 3.36 -43.97
C GLU A 190 -47.15 4.62 -43.24
N VAL A 191 -47.63 5.81 -43.63
CA VAL A 191 -47.34 7.09 -42.96
C VAL A 191 -47.79 7.08 -41.50
N VAL A 192 -48.99 6.56 -41.21
CA VAL A 192 -49.49 6.46 -39.83
C VAL A 192 -48.62 5.53 -38.99
N LYS A 193 -48.17 4.40 -39.57
CA LYS A 193 -47.31 3.44 -38.87
C LYS A 193 -45.94 4.06 -38.55
N THR A 194 -45.29 4.72 -39.50
CA THR A 194 -43.97 5.33 -39.30
C THR A 194 -44.04 6.55 -38.38
N LYS A 195 -45.12 7.34 -38.42
CA LYS A 195 -45.37 8.43 -37.45
C LYS A 195 -45.50 7.93 -36.01
N ARG A 196 -46.24 6.84 -35.77
CA ARG A 196 -46.34 6.24 -34.43
C ARG A 196 -44.98 5.79 -33.90
N GLN A 197 -44.19 5.11 -34.72
CA GLN A 197 -42.82 4.71 -34.36
C GLN A 197 -41.92 5.90 -34.03
N LEU A 198 -42.07 7.00 -34.77
CA LEU A 198 -41.36 8.24 -34.50
C LEU A 198 -41.81 8.89 -33.18
N GLU A 199 -43.11 8.93 -32.90
CA GLU A 199 -43.66 9.45 -31.64
C GLU A 199 -43.16 8.65 -30.43
N GLU A 200 -43.16 7.32 -30.51
CA GLU A 200 -42.63 6.44 -29.47
C GLU A 200 -41.15 6.74 -29.17
N LEU A 201 -40.31 6.88 -30.21
CA LEU A 201 -38.89 7.22 -30.04
C LEU A 201 -38.68 8.64 -29.51
N GLN A 202 -39.52 9.60 -29.88
CA GLN A 202 -39.45 10.98 -29.36
C GLN A 202 -39.74 11.05 -27.86
N VAL A 203 -40.68 10.25 -27.35
CA VAL A 203 -40.97 10.19 -25.91
C VAL A 203 -39.73 9.68 -25.16
N VAL A 204 -39.12 8.61 -25.65
CA VAL A 204 -37.89 8.04 -25.05
C VAL A 204 -36.74 9.06 -25.07
N ASP A 205 -36.55 9.81 -26.15
CA ASP A 205 -35.52 10.86 -26.25
C ASP A 205 -35.76 12.01 -25.27
N GLN A 206 -37.01 12.43 -25.08
CA GLN A 206 -37.38 13.45 -24.10
C GLN A 206 -37.12 12.97 -22.66
N GLU A 207 -37.47 11.73 -22.34
CA GLU A 207 -37.21 11.12 -21.03
C GLU A 207 -35.70 11.00 -20.75
N ALA A 208 -34.92 10.54 -21.74
CA ALA A 208 -33.47 10.47 -21.65
C ALA A 208 -32.84 11.85 -21.43
N SER A 209 -33.34 12.88 -22.13
CA SER A 209 -32.87 14.25 -21.96
C SER A 209 -33.16 14.80 -20.56
N LYS A 210 -34.38 14.60 -20.03
CA LYS A 210 -34.73 14.99 -18.66
C LYS A 210 -33.87 14.27 -17.61
N ALA A 211 -33.64 12.97 -17.79
CA ALA A 211 -32.79 12.18 -16.90
C ALA A 211 -31.34 12.68 -16.89
N ARG A 212 -30.79 13.00 -18.07
CA ARG A 212 -29.45 13.59 -18.21
C ARG A 212 -29.34 14.94 -17.51
N ASP A 213 -30.33 15.82 -17.66
CA ASP A 213 -30.30 17.13 -17.03
C ASP A 213 -30.41 17.05 -15.49
N MET A 214 -31.24 16.12 -14.99
CA MET A 214 -31.30 15.79 -13.56
C MET A 214 -29.95 15.26 -13.03
N ALA A 215 -29.30 14.36 -13.77
CA ALA A 215 -28.00 13.82 -13.39
C ALA A 215 -26.91 14.91 -13.35
N LYS A 216 -26.88 15.80 -14.35
CA LYS A 216 -25.97 16.97 -14.36
C LYS A 216 -26.18 17.88 -13.15
N TYR A 217 -27.44 18.17 -12.82
CA TYR A 217 -27.77 18.96 -11.63
C TYR A 217 -27.29 18.29 -10.33
N GLN A 218 -27.49 16.98 -10.19
CA GLN A 218 -27.03 16.24 -9.02
C GLN A 218 -25.50 16.23 -8.91
N LEU A 219 -24.79 16.01 -10.02
CA LEU A 219 -23.34 16.03 -10.07
C LEU A 219 -22.79 17.39 -9.63
N GLN A 220 -23.31 18.47 -10.19
CA GLN A 220 -22.90 19.84 -9.82
C GLN A 220 -23.06 20.09 -8.31
N ARG A 221 -24.19 19.69 -7.72
CA ARG A 221 -24.44 19.85 -6.28
C ARG A 221 -23.44 19.06 -5.43
N LEU A 222 -23.06 17.85 -5.86
CA LEU A 222 -22.06 17.03 -5.17
C LEU A 222 -20.66 17.64 -5.30
N GLU A 223 -20.26 18.08 -6.48
CA GLU A 223 -18.98 18.75 -6.73
C GLU A 223 -18.82 20.00 -5.87
N GLU A 224 -19.86 20.84 -5.79
CA GLU A 224 -19.86 22.02 -4.92
C GLU A 224 -19.71 21.65 -3.44
N SER A 225 -20.31 20.55 -3.00
CA SER A 225 -20.19 20.06 -1.62
C SER A 225 -18.77 19.58 -1.33
N VAL A 226 -18.19 18.76 -2.22
CA VAL A 226 -16.82 18.26 -2.10
C VAL A 226 -15.81 19.41 -2.12
N PHE A 227 -16.01 20.39 -3.00
CA PHE A 227 -15.18 21.59 -3.06
C PHE A 227 -15.24 22.40 -1.75
N ARG A 228 -16.44 22.62 -1.21
CA ARG A 228 -16.64 23.31 0.08
C ARG A 228 -15.94 22.58 1.22
N GLU A 229 -16.07 21.27 1.31
CA GLU A 229 -15.41 20.46 2.34
C GLU A 229 -13.88 20.44 2.20
N ARG A 230 -13.36 20.34 0.98
CA ARG A 230 -11.91 20.46 0.71
C ARG A 230 -11.38 21.81 1.19
N LYS A 231 -12.08 22.90 0.89
CA LYS A 231 -11.69 24.25 1.32
C LYS A 231 -11.66 24.38 2.84
N LYS A 232 -12.65 23.83 3.55
CA LYS A 232 -12.67 23.80 5.03
C LYS A 232 -11.46 23.04 5.60
N ARG A 233 -11.16 21.85 5.05
CA ARG A 233 -10.00 21.04 5.47
C ARG A 233 -8.68 21.79 5.24
N GLU A 234 -8.55 22.47 4.11
CA GLU A 234 -7.36 23.27 3.78
C GLU A 234 -7.18 24.45 4.75
N CYS A 235 -8.26 25.17 5.08
CA CYS A 235 -8.23 26.21 6.12
C CYS A 235 -7.77 25.63 7.47
N HIS A 236 -8.33 24.49 7.89
CA HIS A 236 -7.97 23.86 9.17
C HIS A 236 -6.49 23.43 9.21
N ILE A 237 -5.99 22.83 8.13
CA ILE A 237 -4.57 22.45 8.00
C ILE A 237 -3.67 23.69 8.07
N SER A 238 -4.04 24.77 7.37
CA SER A 238 -3.30 26.04 7.38
C SER A 238 -3.23 26.64 8.79
N GLU A 239 -4.35 26.65 9.52
CA GLU A 239 -4.39 27.11 10.91
C GLU A 239 -3.51 26.25 11.83
N CYS A 240 -3.57 24.93 11.71
CA CYS A 240 -2.74 24.02 12.50
C CYS A 240 -1.24 24.22 12.22
N LYS A 241 -0.85 24.43 10.96
CA LYS A 241 0.53 24.77 10.58
C LYS A 241 0.97 26.10 11.20
N LYS A 242 0.13 27.14 11.10
CA LYS A 242 0.41 28.45 11.71
C LYS A 242 0.64 28.35 13.23
N ARG A 243 -0.24 27.64 13.95
CA ARG A 243 -0.08 27.42 15.40
C ARG A 243 1.20 26.65 15.74
N ALA A 244 1.60 25.68 14.91
CA ALA A 244 2.84 24.93 15.11
C ALA A 244 4.09 25.81 14.89
N GLU A 245 4.08 26.66 13.85
CA GLU A 245 5.16 27.62 13.58
C GLU A 245 5.29 28.67 14.70
N GLU A 246 4.18 29.20 15.19
CA GLU A 246 4.15 30.13 16.33
C GLU A 246 4.79 29.53 17.59
N ARG A 247 4.41 28.28 17.94
CA ARG A 247 5.01 27.55 19.08
C ARG A 247 6.51 27.31 18.88
N LYS A 248 6.94 26.99 17.66
CA LYS A 248 8.36 26.80 17.34
C LYS A 248 9.16 28.09 17.53
N LEU A 249 8.64 29.23 17.06
CA LEU A 249 9.27 30.53 17.23
C LEU A 249 9.33 30.93 18.72
N GLN A 250 8.29 30.64 19.49
CA GLN A 250 8.28 30.88 20.94
C GLN A 250 9.37 30.06 21.65
N ASN A 251 9.51 28.77 21.34
CA ASN A 251 10.56 27.92 21.91
C ASN A 251 11.96 28.40 21.55
N GLN A 252 12.20 28.79 20.29
CA GLN A 252 13.50 29.36 19.88
C GLN A 252 13.84 30.66 20.62
N ARG A 253 12.83 31.49 20.96
CA ARG A 253 13.04 32.69 21.76
C ARG A 253 13.43 32.36 23.20
N LEU A 254 12.81 31.33 23.79
CA LEU A 254 13.14 30.87 25.14
C LEU A 254 14.56 30.29 25.18
N GLU A 255 14.94 29.44 24.23
CA GLU A 255 16.30 28.88 24.14
C GLU A 255 17.38 29.98 24.05
N ARG A 256 17.14 31.02 23.25
CA ARG A 256 18.07 32.16 23.12
C ARG A 256 18.19 32.98 24.41
N LYS A 257 17.17 33.02 25.26
CA LYS A 257 17.25 33.69 26.57
C LYS A 257 18.11 32.86 27.53
N THR A 258 17.86 31.55 27.62
CA THR A 258 18.63 30.62 28.46
C THR A 258 20.11 30.56 28.07
N GLN A 259 20.42 30.59 26.77
CA GLN A 259 21.82 30.61 26.30
C GLN A 259 22.56 31.90 26.69
N ARG A 260 21.89 33.05 26.72
CA ARG A 260 22.50 34.33 27.13
C ARG A 260 22.79 34.37 28.63
N GLU A 261 21.88 33.82 29.43
CA GLU A 261 22.06 33.68 30.88
C GLU A 261 23.28 32.79 31.20
N HIS A 262 23.49 31.71 30.45
CA HIS A 262 24.66 30.83 30.61
C HIS A 262 26.01 31.48 30.26
N VAL A 263 26.04 32.38 29.27
CA VAL A 263 27.29 33.08 28.85
C VAL A 263 27.66 34.19 29.82
N LEU A 264 26.67 34.87 30.41
CA LEU A 264 26.91 35.94 31.39
C LEU A 264 27.65 35.38 32.63
N LEU A 265 27.22 34.20 33.10
CA LEU A 265 27.85 33.48 34.22
C LEU A 265 29.30 33.07 33.95
N GLN A 266 29.69 32.81 32.70
CA GLN A 266 31.07 32.43 32.35
C GLN A 266 32.02 33.63 32.27
N SER A 267 31.50 34.84 32.05
CA SER A 267 32.33 36.06 31.90
C SER A 267 32.83 36.63 33.24
N GLU A 268 32.13 36.32 34.34
CA GLU A 268 32.50 36.73 35.70
C GLU A 268 33.73 35.95 36.23
N ASP A 269 33.99 34.74 35.70
CA ASP A 269 35.06 33.85 36.17
C ASP A 269 36.47 34.23 35.69
N LEU A 270 36.61 34.98 34.58
CA LEU A 270 37.91 35.20 33.91
C LEU A 270 38.71 36.40 34.45
N THR A 271 38.11 37.31 35.23
CA THR A 271 38.83 38.44 35.84
C THR A 271 39.59 38.06 37.12
N GLN A 272 39.37 36.85 37.64
CA GLN A 272 39.87 36.41 38.94
C GLN A 272 41.26 35.73 38.88
N GLU A 273 41.76 35.37 37.70
CA GLU A 273 42.94 34.50 37.55
C GLU A 273 44.29 35.17 37.86
N ARG A 274 44.43 36.49 37.72
CA ARG A 274 45.72 37.19 37.96
C ARG A 274 46.03 37.41 39.46
N LEU A 275 45.01 37.36 40.32
CA LEU A 275 45.15 37.32 41.78
C LEU A 275 45.43 35.90 42.29
N ARG A 276 45.02 34.86 41.54
CA ARG A 276 45.15 33.44 41.91
C ARG A 276 46.60 32.98 42.03
N ALA A 277 47.55 33.50 41.27
CA ALA A 277 48.95 33.05 41.35
C ALA A 277 49.65 33.39 42.69
N LYS A 278 49.36 34.55 43.29
CA LYS A 278 49.85 34.90 44.65
C LYS A 278 49.04 34.18 45.73
N GLU A 279 47.73 34.06 45.50
CA GLU A 279 46.83 33.25 46.32
C GLU A 279 47.21 31.76 46.32
N GLU A 280 47.77 31.23 45.24
CA GLU A 280 48.17 29.82 45.07
C GLU A 280 49.31 29.42 46.00
N THR A 281 50.27 30.32 46.25
CA THR A 281 51.37 30.05 47.20
C THR A 281 50.88 30.05 48.66
N LEU A 282 49.97 30.96 49.00
CA LEU A 282 49.28 30.96 50.30
C LEU A 282 48.29 29.79 50.41
N LYS A 283 47.61 29.44 49.32
CA LYS A 283 46.76 28.25 49.21
C LYS A 283 47.56 26.97 49.29
N GLN A 284 48.81 26.90 48.83
CA GLN A 284 49.65 25.71 49.01
C GLN A 284 50.02 25.53 50.48
N ARG A 285 50.41 26.60 51.18
CA ARG A 285 50.71 26.56 52.63
C ARG A 285 49.47 26.32 53.47
N TRP A 286 48.37 26.99 53.14
CA TRP A 286 47.07 26.79 53.75
C TRP A 286 46.50 25.43 53.42
N SER A 287 46.72 24.89 52.21
CA SER A 287 46.35 23.54 51.80
C SER A 287 47.15 22.50 52.56
N MET A 288 48.44 22.72 52.82
CA MET A 288 49.25 21.83 53.66
C MET A 288 48.70 21.78 55.09
N TYR A 289 48.43 22.94 55.70
CA TYR A 289 47.81 23.02 57.01
C TYR A 289 46.38 22.46 57.02
N GLN A 290 45.57 22.76 56.01
CA GLN A 290 44.24 22.20 55.83
C GLN A 290 44.29 20.69 55.63
N MET A 291 45.28 20.17 54.93
CA MET A 291 45.47 18.74 54.72
C MET A 291 45.78 18.06 56.05
N GLU A 292 46.65 18.64 56.88
CA GLU A 292 46.89 18.14 58.24
C GLU A 292 45.62 18.19 59.10
N VAL A 293 44.86 19.28 59.05
CA VAL A 293 43.59 19.41 59.76
C VAL A 293 42.54 18.41 59.24
N LEU A 294 42.47 18.19 57.93
CA LEU A 294 41.54 17.24 57.30
C LEU A 294 41.94 15.79 57.61
N PHE A 295 43.23 15.44 57.55
CA PHE A 295 43.72 14.14 57.98
C PHE A 295 43.54 13.93 59.47
N GLY A 296 43.64 14.98 60.29
CA GLY A 296 43.23 14.97 61.70
C GLY A 296 41.76 14.63 61.86
N LYS A 297 40.86 15.37 61.19
CA LYS A 297 39.41 15.11 61.20
C LYS A 297 39.06 13.72 60.68
N VAL A 298 39.72 13.24 59.63
CA VAL A 298 39.53 11.89 59.09
C VAL A 298 40.05 10.85 60.08
N LYS A 299 41.23 11.06 60.68
CA LYS A 299 41.77 10.18 61.74
C LYS A 299 40.78 10.05 62.89
N ASP A 300 40.24 11.18 63.35
CA ASP A 300 39.30 11.27 64.46
C ASP A 300 37.96 10.61 64.10
N ALA A 301 37.42 10.87 62.90
CA ALA A 301 36.16 10.28 62.42
C ALA A 301 36.27 8.78 62.11
N THR A 302 37.44 8.32 61.65
CA THR A 302 37.69 6.90 61.35
C THR A 302 38.17 6.13 62.60
N GLY A 303 38.34 6.83 63.73
CA GLY A 303 38.70 6.28 65.04
C GLY A 303 40.05 5.57 65.06
N VAL A 304 41.02 6.02 64.25
CA VAL A 304 42.34 5.37 64.14
C VAL A 304 43.37 6.13 64.98
N ALA A 305 44.29 5.42 65.63
CA ALA A 305 45.24 6.02 66.57
C ALA A 305 46.22 7.02 65.91
N ASP A 306 46.53 6.85 64.62
CA ASP A 306 47.52 7.67 63.91
C ASP A 306 47.10 7.90 62.44
N THR A 307 47.53 9.03 61.87
CA THR A 307 47.31 9.39 60.46
C THR A 307 47.88 8.32 59.53
N HIS A 308 49.03 7.71 59.85
CA HIS A 308 49.58 6.61 59.07
C HIS A 308 48.72 5.35 59.11
N ALA A 309 47.94 5.13 60.17
CA ALA A 309 47.04 3.98 60.25
C ALA A 309 45.80 4.16 59.35
N VAL A 310 45.35 5.41 59.14
CA VAL A 310 44.38 5.75 58.08
C VAL A 310 44.97 5.38 56.72
N VAL A 311 46.21 5.83 56.44
CA VAL A 311 46.92 5.50 55.19
C VAL A 311 47.04 3.98 55.00
N ARG A 312 47.39 3.22 56.03
CA ARG A 312 47.46 1.74 55.96
C ARG A 312 46.11 1.09 55.62
N ARG A 313 44.99 1.59 56.16
CA ARG A 313 43.65 1.07 55.80
C ARG A 313 43.28 1.42 54.36
N PHE A 314 43.62 2.62 53.88
CA PHE A 314 43.47 2.99 52.47
C PHE A 314 44.34 2.12 51.54
N LEU A 315 45.58 1.86 51.93
CA LEU A 315 46.47 0.95 51.19
C LEU A 315 45.93 -0.49 51.20
N ALA A 316 45.37 -0.96 52.31
CA ALA A 316 44.71 -2.27 52.39
C ALA A 316 43.41 -2.35 51.55
N GLN A 317 42.73 -1.22 51.35
CA GLN A 317 41.62 -1.10 50.40
C GLN A 317 42.08 -1.00 48.94
N GLY A 318 43.40 -0.85 48.70
CA GLY A 318 43.99 -0.80 47.37
C GLY A 318 43.59 -2.01 46.51
N ASP A 319 43.52 -3.20 47.09
CA ASP A 319 43.10 -4.42 46.39
C ASP A 319 41.63 -4.35 45.91
N THR A 320 40.75 -3.75 46.71
CA THR A 320 39.34 -3.55 46.30
C THR A 320 39.23 -2.50 45.20
N PHE A 321 40.04 -1.45 45.25
CA PHE A 321 40.11 -0.42 44.20
C PHE A 321 40.66 -0.99 42.88
N THR A 322 41.76 -1.74 42.92
CA THR A 322 42.34 -2.37 41.74
C THR A 322 41.37 -3.38 41.12
N HIS A 323 40.63 -4.12 41.94
CA HIS A 323 39.57 -5.01 41.47
C HIS A 323 38.44 -4.25 40.76
N LEU A 324 37.97 -3.13 41.30
CA LEU A 324 36.93 -2.31 40.68
C LEU A 324 37.39 -1.65 39.38
N GLU A 325 38.62 -1.14 39.33
CA GLU A 325 39.20 -0.62 38.08
C GLU A 325 39.40 -1.73 37.04
N ALA A 326 39.75 -2.95 37.46
CA ALA A 326 39.80 -4.11 36.58
C ALA A 326 38.40 -4.47 36.02
N LEU A 327 37.35 -4.47 36.86
CA LEU A 327 35.97 -4.68 36.41
C LEU A 327 35.50 -3.58 35.45
N LYS A 328 35.83 -2.32 35.73
CA LYS A 328 35.55 -1.18 34.85
C LYS A 328 36.26 -1.32 33.51
N SER A 329 37.53 -1.71 33.51
CA SER A 329 38.31 -1.97 32.29
C SER A 329 37.70 -3.13 31.48
N LYS A 330 37.38 -4.25 32.13
CA LYS A 330 36.69 -5.40 31.50
C LYS A 330 35.33 -5.01 30.91
N ASN A 331 34.54 -4.20 31.62
CA ASN A 331 33.26 -3.71 31.12
C ASN A 331 33.42 -2.77 29.93
N LYS A 332 34.42 -1.88 29.96
CA LYS A 332 34.76 -1.02 28.81
C LYS A 332 35.16 -1.86 27.60
N GLN A 333 35.99 -2.87 27.80
CA GLN A 333 36.40 -3.78 26.72
C GLN A 333 35.19 -4.55 26.15
N ARG A 334 34.33 -5.09 27.02
CA ARG A 334 33.08 -5.76 26.60
C ARG A 334 32.13 -4.83 25.85
N LEU A 335 32.05 -3.56 26.24
CA LEU A 335 31.25 -2.57 25.55
C LEU A 335 31.81 -2.27 24.15
N LEU A 336 33.14 -2.26 23.98
CA LEU A 336 33.78 -2.12 22.68
C LEU A 336 33.52 -3.34 21.78
N THR A 337 33.66 -4.57 22.30
CA THR A 337 33.37 -5.79 21.53
C THR A 337 31.91 -5.83 21.09
N LEU A 338 30.96 -5.52 21.99
CA LEU A 338 29.53 -5.46 21.66
C LEU A 338 29.21 -4.38 20.62
N LYS A 339 29.93 -3.24 20.63
CA LYS A 339 29.78 -2.20 19.59
C LYS A 339 30.26 -2.68 18.23
N GLN A 340 31.40 -3.38 18.19
CA GLN A 340 31.94 -3.97 16.96
C GLN A 340 31.01 -5.07 16.43
N GLU A 341 30.53 -5.96 17.29
CA GLU A 341 29.56 -7.00 16.92
C GLU A 341 28.25 -6.41 16.40
N LYS A 342 27.73 -5.35 17.05
CA LYS A 342 26.56 -4.63 16.54
C LYS A 342 26.82 -4.09 15.13
N GLN A 343 27.96 -3.45 14.89
CA GLN A 343 28.30 -2.92 13.57
C GLN A 343 28.43 -4.04 12.53
N ARG A 344 29.05 -5.18 12.90
CA ARG A 344 29.15 -6.36 12.03
C ARG A 344 27.78 -6.91 11.66
N LEU A 345 26.92 -7.12 12.65
CA LEU A 345 25.55 -7.60 12.43
C LEU A 345 24.72 -6.59 11.60
N GLN A 346 24.95 -5.29 11.77
CA GLN A 346 24.31 -4.26 10.96
C GLN A 346 24.69 -4.39 9.48
N GLN A 347 25.98 -4.62 9.18
CA GLN A 347 26.47 -4.83 7.82
C GLN A 347 25.97 -6.14 7.22
N GLU A 348 25.96 -7.23 7.99
CA GLU A 348 25.39 -8.52 7.57
C GLU A 348 23.89 -8.37 7.25
N PHE A 349 23.15 -7.63 8.08
CA PHE A 349 21.73 -7.35 7.84
C PHE A 349 21.51 -6.51 6.58
N GLU A 350 22.29 -5.45 6.38
CA GLU A 350 22.24 -4.64 5.16
C GLU A 350 22.55 -5.50 3.94
N GLY A 351 23.59 -6.32 4.00
CA GLY A 351 23.94 -7.27 2.95
C GLY A 351 22.79 -8.22 2.61
N LEU A 352 22.16 -8.82 3.62
CA LEU A 352 20.99 -9.70 3.44
C LEU A 352 19.76 -8.95 2.91
N LYS A 353 19.52 -7.72 3.35
CA LYS A 353 18.41 -6.90 2.89
C LYS A 353 18.52 -6.63 1.39
N TYR A 354 19.70 -6.19 0.95
CA TYR A 354 19.92 -5.84 -0.44
C TYR A 354 20.13 -7.06 -1.35
N SER A 355 20.69 -8.16 -0.85
CA SER A 355 20.80 -9.41 -1.63
C SER A 355 19.46 -10.13 -1.76
N GLY A 356 18.63 -10.11 -0.71
CA GLY A 356 17.28 -10.69 -0.74
C GLY A 356 16.36 -9.98 -1.72
N GLU A 357 16.40 -8.64 -1.76
CA GLU A 357 15.69 -7.85 -2.76
C GLU A 357 16.18 -8.17 -4.18
N ALA A 358 17.49 -8.31 -4.39
CA ALA A 358 18.05 -8.66 -5.71
C ALA A 358 17.63 -10.07 -6.18
N THR A 359 17.60 -11.06 -5.28
CA THR A 359 17.13 -12.41 -5.63
C THR A 359 15.64 -12.43 -5.95
N LEU A 360 14.80 -11.74 -5.15
CA LEU A 360 13.35 -11.68 -5.41
C LEU A 360 13.05 -11.01 -6.75
N VAL A 361 13.73 -9.92 -7.08
CA VAL A 361 13.56 -9.24 -8.38
C VAL A 361 14.00 -10.13 -9.54
N SER A 362 15.07 -10.93 -9.37
CA SER A 362 15.50 -11.87 -10.41
C SER A 362 14.53 -13.04 -10.59
N GLU A 363 13.93 -13.54 -9.51
CA GLU A 363 12.93 -14.61 -9.53
C GLU A 363 11.62 -14.11 -10.14
N GLN A 364 11.16 -12.91 -9.80
CA GLN A 364 9.98 -12.28 -10.40
C GLN A 364 10.14 -12.08 -11.91
N LYS A 365 11.32 -11.63 -12.37
CA LYS A 365 11.61 -11.52 -13.80
C LYS A 365 11.54 -12.86 -14.52
N LEU A 366 12.13 -13.91 -13.92
CA LEU A 366 12.07 -15.25 -14.49
C LEU A 366 10.63 -15.78 -14.54
N GLN A 367 9.81 -15.49 -13.52
CA GLN A 367 8.39 -15.85 -13.52
C GLN A 367 7.61 -15.15 -14.64
N ALA A 368 7.84 -13.84 -14.83
CA ALA A 368 7.22 -13.09 -15.92
C ALA A 368 7.63 -13.64 -17.30
N GLU A 369 8.91 -13.96 -17.51
CA GLU A 369 9.38 -14.59 -18.75
C GLU A 369 8.74 -15.96 -19.00
N LEU A 370 8.50 -16.75 -17.95
CA LEU A 370 7.84 -18.05 -18.06
C LEU A 370 6.33 -17.90 -18.35
N GLN A 371 5.68 -16.91 -17.76
CA GLN A 371 4.27 -16.58 -18.03
C GLN A 371 4.08 -16.12 -19.48
N GLU A 372 4.93 -15.22 -19.97
CA GLU A 372 4.88 -14.76 -21.36
C GLU A 372 5.07 -15.93 -22.35
N ARG A 373 6.01 -16.84 -22.05
CA ARG A 373 6.19 -18.06 -22.87
C ARG A 373 4.98 -18.97 -22.84
N LEU A 374 4.33 -19.12 -21.67
CA LEU A 374 3.13 -19.91 -21.54
C LEU A 374 1.98 -19.32 -22.37
N GLU A 375 1.72 -18.02 -22.24
CA GLU A 375 0.71 -17.31 -23.03
C GLU A 375 0.97 -17.43 -24.54
N ALA A 376 2.23 -17.32 -24.96
CA ALA A 376 2.60 -17.49 -26.36
C ALA A 376 2.38 -18.93 -26.88
N GLU A 377 2.58 -19.96 -26.04
CA GLU A 377 2.25 -21.35 -26.39
C GLU A 377 0.73 -21.60 -26.37
N GLU A 378 -0.01 -20.98 -25.45
CA GLU A 378 -1.48 -21.05 -25.41
C GLU A 378 -2.10 -20.43 -26.66
N GLN A 379 -1.63 -19.26 -27.08
CA GLN A 379 -2.05 -18.63 -28.34
C GLN A 379 -1.73 -19.52 -29.56
N ARG A 380 -0.52 -20.12 -29.60
CA ARG A 380 -0.18 -21.06 -30.67
C ARG A 380 -1.08 -22.29 -30.69
N ARG A 381 -1.49 -22.77 -29.50
CA ARG A 381 -2.44 -23.87 -29.38
C ARG A 381 -3.83 -23.48 -29.87
N THR A 382 -4.35 -22.30 -29.52
CA THR A 382 -5.67 -21.85 -29.99
C THR A 382 -5.68 -21.67 -31.50
N GLU A 383 -4.65 -21.05 -32.07
CA GLU A 383 -4.53 -20.94 -33.54
C GLU A 383 -4.49 -22.29 -34.24
N ALA A 384 -3.80 -23.28 -33.66
CA ALA A 384 -3.76 -24.64 -34.19
C ALA A 384 -5.12 -25.34 -34.07
N GLN A 385 -5.87 -25.09 -33.00
CA GLN A 385 -7.24 -25.58 -32.82
C GLN A 385 -8.19 -24.97 -33.86
N ASP A 386 -8.14 -23.66 -34.08
CA ASP A 386 -8.98 -22.99 -35.09
C ASP A 386 -8.69 -23.52 -36.49
N LYS A 387 -7.41 -23.71 -36.83
CA LYS A 387 -6.99 -24.32 -38.10
C LYS A 387 -7.55 -25.74 -38.23
N LEU A 388 -7.48 -26.54 -37.17
CA LEU A 388 -8.04 -27.89 -37.16
C LEU A 388 -9.56 -27.88 -37.36
N GLU A 389 -10.30 -27.05 -36.62
CA GLU A 389 -11.75 -26.92 -36.75
C GLU A 389 -12.17 -26.51 -38.15
N HIS A 390 -11.47 -25.55 -38.75
CA HIS A 390 -11.69 -25.15 -40.14
C HIS A 390 -11.48 -26.31 -41.12
N THR A 391 -10.43 -27.12 -40.93
CA THR A 391 -10.19 -28.30 -41.77
C THR A 391 -11.26 -29.37 -41.59
N ILE A 392 -11.72 -29.60 -40.35
CA ILE A 392 -12.81 -30.55 -40.05
C ILE A 392 -14.09 -30.11 -40.78
N GLN A 393 -14.47 -28.85 -40.66
CA GLN A 393 -15.64 -28.30 -41.36
C GLN A 393 -15.51 -28.46 -42.88
N SER A 394 -14.34 -28.15 -43.45
CA SER A 394 -14.08 -28.31 -44.90
C SER A 394 -14.19 -29.77 -45.37
N VAL A 395 -13.61 -30.71 -44.60
CA VAL A 395 -13.71 -32.15 -44.89
C VAL A 395 -15.15 -32.64 -44.74
N GLN A 396 -15.90 -32.11 -43.79
CA GLN A 396 -17.30 -32.47 -43.56
C GLN A 396 -18.19 -32.00 -44.72
N MET A 397 -18.03 -30.76 -45.18
CA MET A 397 -18.72 -30.23 -46.36
C MET A 397 -18.42 -31.03 -47.63
N THR A 398 -17.16 -31.41 -47.85
CA THR A 398 -16.77 -32.23 -49.00
C THR A 398 -17.32 -33.65 -48.90
N ARG A 399 -17.30 -34.26 -47.71
CA ARG A 399 -17.93 -35.56 -47.44
C ARG A 399 -19.43 -35.52 -47.75
N GLU A 400 -20.17 -34.53 -47.25
CA GLU A 400 -21.60 -34.38 -47.51
C GLU A 400 -21.88 -34.18 -49.01
N GLY A 401 -21.06 -33.39 -49.70
CA GLY A 401 -21.12 -33.22 -51.15
C GLY A 401 -20.90 -34.54 -51.92
N LEU A 402 -19.92 -35.34 -51.49
CA LEU A 402 -19.64 -36.67 -52.05
C LEU A 402 -20.75 -37.68 -51.76
N GLU A 403 -21.31 -37.68 -50.54
CA GLU A 403 -22.45 -38.53 -50.17
C GLU A 403 -23.68 -38.20 -51.03
N HIS A 404 -23.94 -36.91 -51.28
CA HIS A 404 -25.00 -36.45 -52.16
C HIS A 404 -24.78 -36.87 -53.62
N LEU A 405 -23.55 -36.75 -54.14
CA LEU A 405 -23.16 -37.23 -55.47
C LEU A 405 -23.35 -38.75 -55.59
N ALA A 406 -22.86 -39.53 -54.62
CA ALA A 406 -23.03 -40.98 -54.58
C ALA A 406 -24.52 -41.38 -54.52
N GLY A 407 -25.33 -40.63 -53.77
CA GLY A 407 -26.78 -40.80 -53.72
C GLY A 407 -27.49 -40.52 -55.06
N LYS A 408 -26.99 -39.56 -55.85
CA LYS A 408 -27.47 -39.31 -57.23
C LYS A 408 -27.03 -40.43 -58.19
N MET A 409 -25.80 -40.89 -58.08
CA MET A 409 -25.28 -41.97 -58.94
C MET A 409 -25.99 -43.31 -58.69
N LYS A 410 -26.38 -43.63 -57.46
CA LYS A 410 -27.17 -44.84 -57.14
C LYS A 410 -28.56 -44.88 -57.81
N ARG A 411 -29.09 -43.74 -58.26
CA ARG A 411 -30.39 -43.66 -58.97
C ARG A 411 -30.25 -43.86 -60.48
N ILE A 412 -29.02 -43.96 -60.99
CA ILE A 412 -28.72 -44.29 -62.38
C ILE A 412 -28.40 -45.79 -62.42
N ALA A 413 -29.43 -46.61 -62.61
CA ALA A 413 -29.23 -48.02 -62.94
C ALA A 413 -28.70 -48.11 -64.38
N VAL A 414 -27.40 -48.35 -64.53
CA VAL A 414 -26.79 -48.65 -65.83
C VAL A 414 -27.12 -50.09 -66.20
N VAL A 415 -27.97 -50.26 -67.21
CA VAL A 415 -28.15 -51.53 -67.94
C VAL A 415 -27.06 -51.60 -69.01
N GLY A 416 -26.10 -52.52 -68.77
CA GLY A 416 -25.35 -53.33 -69.73
C GLY A 416 -24.54 -52.66 -70.85
N LEU A 417 -23.22 -52.87 -70.85
CA LEU A 417 -22.47 -53.42 -71.99
C LEU A 417 -21.22 -54.19 -71.50
N THR A 418 -20.92 -55.24 -72.25
CA THR A 418 -20.10 -56.42 -71.96
C THR A 418 -18.68 -56.39 -72.54
N GLN A 419 -17.75 -57.06 -71.83
CA GLN A 419 -16.51 -57.77 -72.29
C GLN A 419 -15.36 -56.90 -72.87
N ALA A 420 -14.06 -57.21 -72.75
CA ALA A 420 -13.31 -58.48 -72.64
C ALA A 420 -11.84 -58.26 -72.16
N GLY A 421 -11.16 -59.32 -71.67
CA GLY A 421 -9.69 -59.47 -71.80
C GLY A 421 -8.86 -59.67 -70.51
N VAL A 422 -8.59 -60.94 -70.17
CA VAL A 422 -7.67 -61.55 -69.16
C VAL A 422 -6.19 -61.50 -69.69
N PRO A 423 -5.03 -61.61 -68.95
CA PRO A 423 -4.70 -62.43 -67.76
C PRO A 423 -3.85 -61.80 -66.60
N ALA A 424 -3.70 -62.58 -65.52
CA ALA A 424 -2.95 -62.34 -64.27
C ALA A 424 -1.46 -62.82 -64.32
N PRO A 425 -0.69 -62.86 -63.20
CA PRO A 425 -0.09 -61.78 -62.38
C PRO A 425 1.47 -61.86 -62.34
N PRO A 426 2.18 -60.98 -61.60
CA PRO A 426 2.75 -61.48 -60.34
C PRO A 426 2.72 -60.48 -59.18
N GLN A 427 2.85 -61.05 -57.98
CA GLN A 427 2.95 -60.40 -56.68
C GLN A 427 4.12 -59.40 -56.64
N GLY A 428 3.89 -58.21 -56.09
CA GLY A 428 4.93 -57.21 -55.86
C GLY A 428 4.39 -55.99 -55.13
N SER A 429 4.56 -56.00 -53.80
CA SER A 429 4.65 -54.88 -52.86
C SER A 429 4.02 -53.54 -53.25
N LEU A 430 3.09 -53.05 -52.42
CA LEU A 430 3.14 -51.70 -51.81
C LEU A 430 2.01 -51.59 -50.78
N GLN A 431 2.40 -51.71 -49.51
CA GLN A 431 1.56 -51.43 -48.35
C GLN A 431 1.20 -49.94 -48.31
N GLY A 432 -0.10 -49.65 -48.18
CA GLY A 432 -0.58 -48.35 -47.73
C GLY A 432 -0.17 -48.13 -46.28
N THR A 433 0.60 -47.07 -46.05
CA THR A 433 1.02 -46.57 -44.75
C THR A 433 -0.11 -45.76 -44.11
N HIS A 434 -0.84 -46.39 -43.18
CA HIS A 434 -1.43 -45.68 -42.05
C HIS A 434 -0.32 -45.42 -41.01
N PRO A 435 -0.09 -44.19 -40.52
CA PRO A 435 0.66 -44.02 -39.28
C PRO A 435 -0.27 -44.29 -38.09
N MET A 436 -0.36 -45.56 -37.70
CA MET A 436 -0.61 -45.93 -36.31
C MET A 436 0.68 -45.68 -35.50
N PRO A 437 0.62 -45.26 -34.22
CA PRO A 437 1.83 -45.03 -33.42
C PRO A 437 2.53 -46.37 -33.16
N CYS A 438 3.79 -46.49 -33.59
CA CYS A 438 4.65 -47.65 -33.33
C CYS A 438 4.83 -47.91 -31.82
N PRO A 439 4.41 -49.07 -31.28
CA PRO A 439 4.77 -49.51 -29.92
C PRO A 439 6.12 -50.26 -29.95
N GLY A 440 7.15 -49.59 -30.46
CA GLY A 440 8.49 -50.17 -30.63
C GLY A 440 9.64 -49.15 -30.58
N CYS A 441 9.36 -47.86 -30.74
CA CYS A 441 10.37 -46.80 -30.74
C CYS A 441 10.80 -46.33 -29.34
N GLN A 442 10.39 -47.01 -28.27
CA GLN A 442 10.87 -46.73 -26.92
C GLN A 442 12.22 -47.42 -26.61
N ARG A 443 12.56 -48.53 -27.26
CA ARG A 443 13.75 -49.31 -26.87
C ARG A 443 15.10 -48.64 -27.15
N PRO A 444 15.37 -47.99 -28.30
CA PRO A 444 16.67 -47.35 -28.49
C PRO A 444 16.82 -46.03 -27.71
N PHE A 445 15.72 -45.42 -27.24
CA PHE A 445 15.79 -44.20 -26.42
C PHE A 445 16.09 -44.51 -24.95
N TYR A 446 15.51 -45.58 -24.40
CA TYR A 446 15.81 -46.02 -23.03
C TYR A 446 17.21 -46.64 -22.88
N SER A 447 17.70 -47.36 -23.89
CA SER A 447 19.08 -47.91 -23.85
C SER A 447 20.18 -46.84 -23.87
N ILE A 448 19.90 -45.64 -24.42
CA ILE A 448 20.84 -44.50 -24.38
C ILE A 448 20.82 -43.81 -23.01
N LEU A 449 19.70 -43.85 -22.29
CA LEU A 449 19.55 -43.24 -20.96
C LEU A 449 20.10 -44.13 -19.84
N GLU A 450 19.99 -45.46 -19.94
CA GLU A 450 20.50 -46.40 -18.92
C GLU A 450 22.02 -46.29 -18.70
N GLY A 451 22.79 -45.85 -19.70
CA GLY A 451 24.23 -45.63 -19.60
C GLY A 451 24.67 -44.26 -19.09
N ARG A 452 23.74 -43.30 -18.89
CA ARG A 452 24.05 -41.91 -18.50
C ARG A 452 23.34 -41.43 -17.22
N LEU A 453 22.73 -42.34 -16.46
CA LEU A 453 22.17 -42.03 -15.14
C LEU A 453 23.28 -42.04 -14.06
N PRO A 454 23.36 -41.01 -13.19
CA PRO A 454 24.29 -41.01 -12.06
C PRO A 454 24.08 -42.23 -11.16
N ARG A 455 25.17 -42.84 -10.68
CA ARG A 455 25.14 -44.07 -9.85
C ARG A 455 24.39 -43.95 -8.53
N TYR A 456 24.08 -42.74 -8.10
CA TYR A 456 23.32 -42.45 -6.89
C TYR A 456 22.25 -41.39 -7.18
N ASN A 457 21.18 -41.45 -6.40
CA ASN A 457 20.00 -40.60 -6.56
C ASN A 457 20.38 -39.11 -6.35
N THR A 458 20.26 -38.30 -7.40
CA THR A 458 20.51 -36.84 -7.37
C THR A 458 19.24 -36.03 -7.08
N ARG A 459 18.13 -36.67 -6.68
CA ARG A 459 16.95 -35.95 -6.22
C ARG A 459 17.34 -35.07 -5.03
N ILE A 460 17.26 -33.77 -5.24
CA ILE A 460 17.31 -32.77 -4.18
C ILE A 460 16.20 -33.14 -3.18
N ALA A 461 16.57 -33.39 -1.93
CA ALA A 461 15.59 -33.54 -0.86
C ALA A 461 14.88 -32.19 -0.70
N LEU A 462 13.66 -32.09 -1.21
CA LEU A 462 12.79 -30.97 -0.89
C LEU A 462 12.52 -31.03 0.62
N PRO A 463 12.71 -29.91 1.36
CA PRO A 463 12.38 -29.89 2.78
C PRO A 463 10.92 -30.31 2.94
N LEU A 464 10.69 -31.38 3.70
CA LEU A 464 9.34 -31.72 4.14
C LEU A 464 8.80 -30.49 4.87
N ALA A 465 7.72 -29.92 4.32
CA ALA A 465 7.08 -28.73 4.84
C ALA A 465 6.84 -28.90 6.35
N SER A 466 7.63 -28.18 7.15
CA SER A 466 7.29 -28.00 8.56
C SER A 466 5.99 -27.22 8.58
N ARG A 467 5.00 -27.79 9.25
CA ARG A 467 3.62 -27.32 9.41
C ARG A 467 3.58 -25.79 9.52
N LYS A 468 3.13 -25.11 8.45
CA LYS A 468 2.92 -23.66 8.41
C LYS A 468 1.98 -23.28 9.55
N ASP A 469 2.49 -22.45 10.44
CA ASP A 469 1.73 -21.71 11.44
C ASP A 469 0.81 -20.72 10.71
N LYS A 470 -0.45 -20.66 11.12
CA LYS A 470 -1.52 -19.92 10.43
C LYS A 470 -1.56 -18.47 10.89
N PHE A 471 -0.46 -17.74 10.72
CA PHE A 471 -0.43 -16.30 10.91
C PHE A 471 0.45 -15.71 9.82
N PHE A 472 -0.08 -14.73 9.09
CA PHE A 472 0.52 -14.04 7.95
C PHE A 472 0.36 -14.76 6.60
N ASP A 473 -0.89 -14.77 6.12
CA ASP A 473 -1.17 -14.69 4.68
C ASP A 473 -1.65 -13.27 4.37
N ASP A 474 -1.20 -12.79 3.20
CA ASP A 474 -1.75 -11.78 2.31
C ASP A 474 -1.68 -10.30 2.68
N GLU A 475 -0.67 -9.62 2.12
CA GLU A 475 -0.83 -8.33 1.46
C GLU A 475 0.01 -8.38 0.17
N GLU A 476 -0.70 -8.55 -0.95
CA GLU A 476 -0.18 -8.39 -2.31
C GLU A 476 0.40 -6.99 -2.49
N SER A 477 1.65 -6.96 -2.95
CA SER A 477 2.35 -5.76 -3.35
C SER A 477 1.86 -5.32 -4.72
N GLU A 478 0.92 -4.38 -4.76
CA GLU A 478 0.68 -3.59 -5.96
C GLU A 478 1.76 -2.51 -6.09
N ASP A 479 2.56 -2.65 -7.13
CA ASP A 479 3.51 -1.66 -7.62
C ASP A 479 2.80 -0.34 -7.94
N GLU A 480 2.84 0.61 -7.00
CA GLU A 480 2.67 2.03 -7.34
C GLU A 480 4.02 2.72 -7.40
N GLU A 481 4.35 3.07 -8.63
CA GLU A 481 5.42 3.95 -9.09
C GLU A 481 5.79 5.00 -8.03
N SER A 482 6.85 4.67 -7.30
CA SER A 482 7.51 5.55 -6.36
C SER A 482 7.91 6.83 -7.10
N ASN A 483 7.10 7.87 -6.92
CA ASN A 483 7.37 9.24 -7.35
C ASN A 483 8.48 9.85 -6.46
N VAL A 484 9.63 9.18 -6.39
CA VAL A 484 10.84 9.67 -5.76
C VAL A 484 11.44 10.68 -6.71
N ALA A 485 11.28 11.95 -6.37
CA ALA A 485 11.88 13.05 -7.10
C ALA A 485 13.39 12.81 -7.22
N THR A 486 13.82 12.43 -8.42
CA THR A 486 15.22 12.14 -8.71
C THR A 486 16.06 13.37 -8.40
N ARG A 487 17.30 13.19 -7.94
CA ARG A 487 18.24 14.29 -7.66
C ARG A 487 18.34 15.30 -8.81
N ALA A 488 18.19 14.83 -10.05
CA ALA A 488 18.13 15.66 -11.26
C ALA A 488 16.85 16.52 -11.33
N ALA A 489 15.69 15.97 -11.01
CA ALA A 489 14.42 16.70 -10.97
C ALA A 489 14.41 17.79 -9.88
N LEU A 490 14.99 17.50 -8.71
CA LEU A 490 15.18 18.47 -7.63
C LEU A 490 16.16 19.60 -8.03
N LYS A 491 17.27 19.27 -8.71
CA LYS A 491 18.20 20.26 -9.26
C LYS A 491 17.52 21.15 -10.31
N PHE A 492 16.76 20.56 -11.23
CA PHE A 492 16.05 21.31 -12.27
C PHE A 492 15.00 22.27 -11.68
N ARG A 493 14.23 21.79 -10.69
CA ARG A 493 13.23 22.61 -10.00
C ARG A 493 13.85 23.73 -9.17
N SER A 494 15.00 23.47 -8.53
CA SER A 494 15.80 24.49 -7.82
C SER A 494 16.37 25.53 -8.77
N GLN A 495 16.95 25.11 -9.90
CA GLN A 495 17.50 25.99 -10.94
C GLN A 495 16.42 26.92 -11.52
N LYS A 496 15.25 26.37 -11.86
CA LYS A 496 14.11 27.13 -12.37
C LYS A 496 13.59 28.18 -11.37
N LEU A 497 13.66 27.87 -10.07
CA LEU A 497 13.27 28.80 -9.01
C LEU A 497 14.28 29.95 -8.86
N ILE A 498 15.58 29.66 -8.99
CA ILE A 498 16.66 30.67 -8.99
C ILE A 498 16.54 31.58 -10.21
N GLU A 499 16.31 31.02 -11.40
CA GLU A 499 16.15 31.79 -12.66
C GLU A 499 14.88 32.65 -12.68
N SER A 500 13.79 32.19 -12.05
CA SER A 500 12.57 32.98 -11.90
C SER A 500 12.76 34.20 -10.98
N ARG A 501 13.70 34.11 -10.02
CA ARG A 501 14.05 35.19 -9.09
C ARG A 501 15.10 36.14 -9.65
N SER A 502 16.02 35.67 -10.49
CA SER A 502 17.04 36.53 -11.12
C SER A 502 16.44 37.44 -12.20
N LYS A 503 15.42 36.98 -12.96
CA LYS A 503 14.69 37.81 -13.94
C LYS A 503 13.89 38.96 -13.33
N LYS A 504 13.49 38.87 -12.05
CA LYS A 504 12.83 39.99 -11.33
C LYS A 504 13.81 41.06 -10.85
N ARG A 505 15.12 40.77 -10.79
CA ARG A 505 16.13 41.68 -10.24
C ARG A 505 16.80 42.58 -11.30
N SER A 506 16.63 42.29 -12.59
CA SER A 506 17.23 43.08 -13.68
C SER A 506 16.35 44.19 -14.26
N ARG A 507 15.11 44.38 -13.78
CA ARG A 507 14.18 45.41 -14.29
C ARG A 507 14.11 46.71 -13.47
N SER A 508 14.89 46.87 -12.40
CA SER A 508 14.95 48.12 -11.64
C SER A 508 16.33 48.81 -11.78
N ARG A 509 16.63 49.32 -12.98
CA ARG A 509 17.63 50.38 -13.16
C ARG A 509 17.39 51.07 -14.50
N LYS A 510 16.40 51.96 -14.50
CA LYS A 510 16.26 53.09 -15.43
C LYS A 510 15.30 54.10 -14.81
N SER A 511 15.86 54.99 -14.01
CA SER A 511 15.60 56.43 -13.99
C SER A 511 16.75 57.09 -13.25
#